data_AF-A0A8C7Y793-F1
#
_entry.id   AF-A0A8C7Y793-F1
#
_cell.length_a   1.000
_cell.length_b   1.000
_cell.length_c   1.000
_cell.angle_alpha   90.00
_cell.angle_beta   90.00
_cell.angle_gamma   90.00
#
_symmetry.space_group_name_H-M   'P 1'
#
loop_
_entity.id
_entity.type
_entity.pdbx_description
1 polymer ?
#
loop_
_entity_poly.entity_id
_entity_poly.type
_entity_poly.pdbx_seq_one_letter_code
_entity_poly.pdbx_strand_id
1 'polypeptide(L)'
;LARCLSGILEHMFKHTEETSVHLISNGALGALLFWCRGTDPTVLRHCAVALSNCAMYGGHRCQRLMIDKQVAEWLFPLAFSKQDELIRFHACLAVTVLAANREIEREVVKSGTLELVEPFIASLDLDDFACSLLNTDCMQGKTASDLQHLLPLLDGTRVEGKCIAAFCICVEASIKSRQRNKIFQEIGAVQSLKRIVMYCTNETACSLAKKALSMMGEEVPKRIFSSVSNWTTCEVRVWLQQVGYSAYCDRFQELQVDGDLLLNMTDQHLSSDLGMTAGLTRERFLLELRVLKSYADYSACDPNNMAGWLAEVDPRFRQYTYGMVQAGVDQNNVLNLNDHYLQYNCHIENEVHRAEILSASRKPSKPCDTDEQPPRPDVFISYCRTTGSQLASLLKVHLQVRGYSVFIDVENLEAGKFEDKLVQSVQRARNFILVLSANALDKYMGDTGLKDWMHKEIVTALACKKNIVPVVDNFMWPEPTSLPEDMRPMLNFNGIK
;
A
#
# COMPACT_ATOMS: atom_id res chain seq x y z
N LEU A 1 26.98 8.60 -21.42
CA LEU A 1 25.74 8.40 -22.20
C LEU A 1 24.54 8.07 -21.31
N ALA A 2 24.57 7.00 -20.51
CA ALA A 2 23.44 6.59 -19.65
C ALA A 2 22.90 7.71 -18.74
N ARG A 3 23.77 8.43 -18.00
CA ARG A 3 23.37 9.57 -17.14
C ARG A 3 22.55 10.64 -17.86
N CYS A 4 22.99 11.05 -19.06
CA CYS A 4 22.31 12.08 -19.84
C CYS A 4 20.98 11.56 -20.40
N LEU A 5 20.96 10.34 -20.95
CA LEU A 5 19.75 9.77 -21.52
C LEU A 5 18.69 9.48 -20.46
N SER A 6 19.07 8.96 -19.28
CA SER A 6 18.13 8.71 -18.20
C SER A 6 17.50 10.01 -17.71
N GLY A 7 18.27 11.10 -17.61
CA GLY A 7 17.76 12.42 -17.25
C GLY A 7 16.85 13.03 -18.32
N ILE A 8 17.13 12.81 -19.62
CA ILE A 8 16.21 13.22 -20.69
C ILE A 8 14.89 12.45 -20.59
N LEU A 9 14.96 11.12 -20.44
CA LEU A 9 13.76 10.28 -20.35
C LEU A 9 12.89 10.67 -19.16
N GLU A 10 13.48 10.98 -18.01
CA GLU A 10 12.80 11.47 -16.82
C GLU A 10 11.84 12.63 -17.13
N HIS A 11 12.32 13.65 -17.84
CA HIS A 11 11.53 14.82 -18.20
C HIS A 11 10.51 14.50 -19.30
N MET A 12 10.88 13.67 -20.27
CA MET A 12 10.00 13.31 -21.39
C MET A 12 8.78 12.49 -20.95
N PHE A 13 8.90 11.65 -19.92
CA PHE A 13 7.77 10.91 -19.34
C PHE A 13 6.75 11.79 -18.60
N LYS A 14 7.09 13.05 -18.28
CA LYS A 14 6.17 14.02 -17.67
C LYS A 14 5.30 14.76 -18.70
N HIS A 15 5.64 14.70 -19.99
CA HIS A 15 5.05 15.58 -21.00
C HIS A 15 3.57 15.26 -21.29
N THR A 16 3.29 14.10 -21.90
CA THR A 16 1.93 13.65 -22.23
C THR A 16 1.85 12.13 -22.24
N GLU A 17 0.63 11.59 -22.14
CA GLU A 17 0.38 10.15 -22.27
C GLU A 17 0.88 9.60 -23.61
N GLU A 18 0.64 10.31 -24.72
CA GLU A 18 1.08 9.91 -26.06
C GLU A 18 2.61 9.80 -26.16
N THR A 19 3.34 10.78 -25.61
CA THR A 19 4.81 10.74 -25.55
C THR A 19 5.26 9.52 -24.75
N SER A 20 4.65 9.24 -23.61
CA SER A 20 4.98 8.07 -22.78
C SER A 20 4.76 6.75 -23.53
N VAL A 21 3.63 6.61 -24.23
CA VAL A 21 3.35 5.43 -25.07
C VAL A 21 4.42 5.26 -26.16
N HIS A 22 4.79 6.36 -26.84
CA HIS A 22 5.81 6.31 -27.89
C HIS A 22 7.17 5.91 -27.33
N LEU A 23 7.60 6.47 -26.20
CA LEU A 23 8.86 6.12 -25.54
C LEU A 23 8.90 4.64 -25.15
N ILE A 24 7.83 4.12 -24.54
CA ILE A 24 7.75 2.70 -24.17
C ILE A 24 7.84 1.82 -25.42
N SER A 25 7.10 2.16 -26.47
CA SER A 25 7.07 1.40 -27.73
C SER A 25 8.43 1.35 -28.42
N ASN A 26 9.25 2.41 -28.28
CA ASN A 26 10.60 2.48 -28.81
C ASN A 26 11.68 1.94 -27.85
N GLY A 27 11.29 1.23 -26.78
CA GLY A 27 12.22 0.51 -25.90
C GLY A 27 12.83 1.35 -24.78
N ALA A 28 12.40 2.60 -24.57
CA ALA A 28 12.92 3.44 -23.49
C ALA A 28 12.70 2.81 -22.11
N LEU A 29 11.54 2.18 -21.89
CA LEU A 29 11.24 1.48 -20.64
C LEU A 29 12.21 0.31 -20.40
N GLY A 30 12.53 -0.46 -21.44
CA GLY A 30 13.51 -1.54 -21.35
C GLY A 30 14.92 -1.04 -20.99
N ALA A 31 15.32 0.12 -21.53
CA ALA A 31 16.59 0.76 -21.21
C ALA A 31 16.64 1.22 -19.73
N LEU A 32 15.57 1.86 -19.23
CA LEU A 32 15.47 2.24 -17.81
C LEU A 32 15.59 1.02 -16.90
N LEU A 33 14.85 -0.05 -17.18
CA LEU A 33 14.89 -1.29 -16.40
C LEU A 33 16.26 -1.96 -16.43
N PHE A 34 16.96 -1.89 -17.56
CA PHE A 34 18.34 -2.36 -17.64
C PHE A 34 19.28 -1.53 -16.74
N TRP A 35 19.13 -0.20 -16.73
CA TRP A 35 19.95 0.67 -15.89
C TRP A 35 19.65 0.57 -14.40
N CYS A 36 18.45 0.14 -14.01
CA CYS A 36 18.10 -0.16 -12.61
C CYS A 36 18.97 -1.27 -11.99
N ARG A 37 19.71 -2.05 -12.81
CA ARG A 37 20.66 -3.08 -12.37
C ARG A 37 22.02 -2.52 -11.96
N GLY A 38 22.28 -1.24 -12.27
CA GLY A 38 23.56 -0.60 -11.99
C GLY A 38 23.72 -0.19 -10.52
N THR A 39 24.86 0.44 -10.24
CA THR A 39 25.22 0.99 -8.93
C THR A 39 25.41 2.52 -8.96
N ASP A 40 25.27 3.15 -10.14
CA ASP A 40 25.46 4.59 -10.29
C ASP A 40 24.27 5.37 -9.71
N PRO A 41 24.43 6.10 -8.58
CA PRO A 41 23.32 6.72 -7.88
C PRO A 41 22.61 7.78 -8.72
N THR A 42 23.33 8.51 -9.57
CA THR A 42 22.72 9.51 -10.46
C THR A 42 21.84 8.85 -11.51
N VAL A 43 22.31 7.75 -12.11
CA VAL A 43 21.52 7.01 -13.11
C VAL A 43 20.28 6.40 -12.45
N LEU A 44 20.44 5.77 -11.29
CA LEU A 44 19.35 5.14 -10.55
C LEU A 44 18.31 6.17 -10.11
N ARG A 45 18.72 7.38 -9.70
CA ARG A 45 17.81 8.49 -9.39
C ARG A 45 17.00 8.89 -10.60
N HIS A 46 17.63 9.17 -11.74
CA HIS A 46 16.89 9.48 -12.97
C HIS A 46 15.95 8.34 -13.38
N CYS A 47 16.34 7.07 -13.20
CA CYS A 47 15.49 5.92 -13.50
C CYS A 47 14.26 5.88 -12.58
N ALA A 48 14.44 6.05 -11.26
CA ALA A 48 13.35 6.06 -10.29
C ALA A 48 12.35 7.20 -10.60
N VAL A 49 12.85 8.41 -10.86
CA VAL A 49 11.99 9.55 -11.21
C VAL A 49 11.27 9.30 -12.53
N ALA A 50 11.97 8.83 -13.57
CA ALA A 50 11.38 8.51 -14.87
C ALA A 50 10.26 7.46 -14.77
N LEU A 51 10.46 6.39 -13.99
CA LEU A 51 9.44 5.37 -13.75
C LEU A 51 8.26 5.95 -12.97
N SER A 52 8.50 6.82 -11.98
CA SER A 52 7.43 7.50 -11.24
C SER A 52 6.61 8.44 -12.12
N ASN A 53 7.26 9.21 -13.01
CA ASN A 53 6.60 10.07 -13.97
C ASN A 53 5.79 9.25 -14.98
N CYS A 54 6.35 8.16 -15.49
CA CYS A 54 5.64 7.28 -16.42
C CYS A 54 4.38 6.67 -15.79
N ALA A 55 4.46 6.25 -14.52
CA ALA A 55 3.30 5.74 -13.79
C ALA A 55 2.23 6.82 -13.56
N MET A 56 2.65 8.04 -13.20
CA MET A 56 1.78 9.15 -12.82
C MET A 56 1.12 9.85 -14.02
N TYR A 57 1.87 10.09 -15.10
CA TYR A 57 1.43 10.88 -16.25
C TYR A 57 1.20 10.06 -17.53
N GLY A 58 1.51 8.76 -17.53
CA GLY A 58 1.38 7.90 -18.73
C GLY A 58 -0.01 7.30 -18.95
N GLY A 59 -0.92 7.42 -17.99
CA GLY A 59 -2.28 6.86 -18.05
C GLY A 59 -2.34 5.33 -17.97
N HIS A 60 -3.56 4.78 -17.95
CA HIS A 60 -3.81 3.34 -17.73
C HIS A 60 -3.10 2.43 -18.74
N ARG A 61 -2.97 2.86 -20.01
CA ARG A 61 -2.29 2.08 -21.05
C ARG A 61 -0.79 1.93 -20.76
N CYS A 62 -0.11 3.00 -20.36
CA CYS A 62 1.31 2.91 -19.99
C CYS A 62 1.50 2.06 -18.73
N GLN A 63 0.63 2.21 -17.73
CA GLN A 63 0.68 1.41 -16.51
C GLN A 63 0.57 -0.10 -16.82
N ARG A 64 -0.32 -0.52 -17.73
CA ARG A 64 -0.39 -1.91 -18.19
C ARG A 64 0.91 -2.37 -18.85
N LEU A 65 1.47 -1.56 -19.76
CA LEU A 65 2.75 -1.88 -20.41
C LEU A 65 3.92 -1.94 -19.41
N MET A 66 3.88 -1.16 -18.33
CA MET A 66 4.87 -1.21 -17.25
C MET A 66 4.78 -2.55 -16.51
N ILE A 67 3.57 -3.03 -16.22
CA ILE A 67 3.37 -4.31 -15.54
C ILE A 67 3.72 -5.49 -16.45
N ASP A 68 3.42 -5.42 -17.75
CA ASP A 68 3.86 -6.43 -18.73
C ASP A 68 5.39 -6.56 -18.79
N LYS A 69 6.11 -5.49 -18.44
CA LYS A 69 7.58 -5.46 -18.34
C LYS A 69 8.10 -5.69 -16.91
N GLN A 70 7.24 -6.09 -15.97
CA GLN A 70 7.59 -6.40 -14.57
C GLN A 70 8.26 -5.23 -13.84
N VAL A 71 7.79 -4.00 -14.14
CA VAL A 71 8.35 -2.80 -13.50
C VAL A 71 8.19 -2.85 -11.98
N ALA A 72 7.08 -3.39 -11.45
CA ALA A 72 6.85 -3.48 -10.01
C ALA A 72 7.94 -4.28 -9.28
N GLU A 73 8.44 -5.36 -9.89
CA GLU A 73 9.56 -6.15 -9.39
C GLU A 73 10.87 -5.37 -9.50
N TRP A 74 11.13 -4.71 -10.63
CA TRP A 74 12.35 -3.91 -10.82
C TRP A 74 12.42 -2.63 -9.97
N LEU A 75 11.31 -2.18 -9.41
CA LEU A 75 11.28 -1.11 -8.40
C LEU A 75 11.76 -1.60 -7.02
N PHE A 76 11.73 -2.92 -6.74
CA PHE A 76 12.13 -3.46 -5.44
C PHE A 76 13.56 -3.08 -5.05
N PRO A 77 14.61 -3.27 -5.88
CA PRO A 77 15.98 -2.89 -5.51
C PRO A 77 16.14 -1.39 -5.26
N LEU A 78 15.36 -0.56 -5.95
CA LEU A 78 15.38 0.90 -5.78
C LEU A 78 14.73 1.32 -4.46
N ALA A 79 13.56 0.76 -4.15
CA ALA A 79 12.84 1.02 -2.89
C ALA A 79 13.56 0.43 -1.66
N PHE A 80 14.29 -0.67 -1.86
CA PHE A 80 15.03 -1.39 -0.83
C PHE A 80 16.45 -0.84 -0.58
N SER A 81 17.00 -0.07 -1.51
CA SER A 81 18.34 0.52 -1.36
C SER A 81 18.43 1.42 -0.13
N LYS A 82 19.56 1.40 0.59
CA LYS A 82 19.81 2.28 1.74
C LYS A 82 20.64 3.52 1.42
N GLN A 83 21.09 3.65 0.17
CA GLN A 83 22.10 4.63 -0.19
C GLN A 83 21.52 6.02 -0.44
N ASP A 84 20.25 6.11 -0.87
CA ASP A 84 19.63 7.35 -1.30
C ASP A 84 18.12 7.32 -1.07
N GLU A 85 17.65 8.17 -0.15
CA GLU A 85 16.22 8.26 0.20
C GLU A 85 15.36 8.79 -0.95
N LEU A 86 15.90 9.63 -1.85
CA LEU A 86 15.15 10.13 -3.01
C LEU A 86 14.87 8.99 -4.00
N ILE A 87 15.84 8.10 -4.23
CA ILE A 87 15.65 6.92 -5.08
C ILE A 87 14.52 6.06 -4.51
N ARG A 88 14.56 5.79 -3.20
CA ARG A 88 13.54 5.00 -2.52
C ARG A 88 12.18 5.65 -2.62
N PHE A 89 12.10 6.96 -2.41
CA PHE A 89 10.86 7.72 -2.45
C PHE A 89 10.21 7.67 -3.83
N HIS A 90 10.96 7.92 -4.90
CA HIS A 90 10.42 7.84 -6.26
C HIS A 90 10.04 6.41 -6.66
N ALA A 91 10.78 5.40 -6.20
CA ALA A 91 10.40 4.01 -6.40
C ALA A 91 9.09 3.65 -5.65
N CYS A 92 8.94 4.11 -4.41
CA CYS A 92 7.73 3.97 -3.61
C CYS A 92 6.54 4.71 -4.25
N LEU A 93 6.77 5.90 -4.81
CA LEU A 93 5.75 6.65 -5.52
C LEU A 93 5.30 5.93 -6.79
N ALA A 94 6.25 5.41 -7.58
CA ALA A 94 5.93 4.65 -8.78
C ALA A 94 5.08 3.41 -8.47
N VAL A 95 5.47 2.61 -7.47
CA VAL A 95 4.74 1.38 -7.12
C VAL A 95 3.35 1.66 -6.56
N THR A 96 3.18 2.71 -5.75
CA THR A 96 1.88 3.08 -5.17
C THR A 96 0.92 3.62 -6.22
N VAL A 97 1.41 4.43 -7.16
CA VAL A 97 0.62 4.88 -8.32
C VAL A 97 0.16 3.71 -9.17
N LEU A 98 1.03 2.73 -9.43
CA LEU A 98 0.63 1.50 -10.13
C LEU A 98 -0.41 0.71 -9.34
N ALA A 99 -0.26 0.61 -8.02
CA ALA A 99 -1.21 -0.11 -7.16
C ALA A 99 -2.60 0.55 -7.08
N ALA A 100 -2.71 1.86 -7.33
CA ALA A 100 -4.01 2.54 -7.39
C ALA A 100 -4.85 2.12 -8.60
N ASN A 101 -4.23 1.53 -9.63
CA ASN A 101 -4.96 0.97 -10.75
C ASN A 101 -5.40 -0.47 -10.45
N ARG A 102 -6.71 -0.61 -10.18
CA ARG A 102 -7.36 -1.87 -9.80
C ARG A 102 -7.14 -3.02 -10.80
N GLU A 103 -6.92 -2.72 -12.08
CA GLU A 103 -6.72 -3.75 -13.11
C GLU A 103 -5.37 -4.47 -12.96
N ILE A 104 -4.38 -3.83 -12.33
CA ILE A 104 -3.01 -4.33 -12.18
C ILE A 104 -2.55 -4.44 -10.73
N GLU A 105 -3.42 -4.06 -9.79
CA GLU A 105 -3.11 -4.01 -8.35
C GLU A 105 -2.58 -5.33 -7.82
N ARG A 106 -3.12 -6.47 -8.28
CA ARG A 106 -2.72 -7.80 -7.79
C ARG A 106 -1.29 -8.14 -8.17
N GLU A 107 -0.89 -7.81 -9.39
CA GLU A 107 0.46 -7.99 -9.92
C GLU A 107 1.44 -7.12 -9.14
N VAL A 108 1.06 -5.87 -8.84
CA VAL A 108 1.86 -4.97 -8.01
C VAL A 108 2.03 -5.50 -6.59
N VAL A 109 0.95 -5.98 -5.96
CA VAL A 109 1.03 -6.63 -4.63
C VAL A 109 1.95 -7.84 -4.65
N LYS A 110 1.85 -8.70 -5.68
CA LYS A 110 2.68 -9.89 -5.82
C LYS A 110 4.19 -9.61 -5.89
N SER A 111 4.59 -8.42 -6.35
CA SER A 111 6.02 -8.03 -6.36
C SER A 111 6.63 -7.94 -4.95
N GLY A 112 5.81 -7.68 -3.94
CA GLY A 112 6.23 -7.40 -2.56
C GLY A 112 6.92 -6.05 -2.38
N THR A 113 6.88 -5.16 -3.38
CA THR A 113 7.50 -3.83 -3.30
C THR A 113 6.66 -2.86 -2.47
N LEU A 114 5.34 -3.03 -2.40
CA LEU A 114 4.44 -2.18 -1.61
C LEU A 114 4.72 -2.26 -0.10
N GLU A 115 5.13 -3.43 0.40
CA GLU A 115 5.44 -3.66 1.82
C GLU A 115 6.58 -2.75 2.34
N LEU A 116 7.38 -2.19 1.43
CA LEU A 116 8.47 -1.27 1.75
C LEU A 116 8.00 0.17 2.00
N VAL A 117 6.81 0.54 1.52
CA VAL A 117 6.38 1.94 1.41
C VAL A 117 6.06 2.53 2.77
N GLU A 118 5.10 1.95 3.50
CA GLU A 118 4.65 2.53 4.78
C GLU A 118 5.78 2.64 5.80
N PRO A 119 6.61 1.60 6.02
CA PRO A 119 7.71 1.69 6.97
C PRO A 119 8.77 2.72 6.56
N PHE A 120 9.02 2.86 5.26
CA PHE A 120 9.93 3.87 4.74
C PHE A 120 9.38 5.27 5.01
N ILE A 121 8.12 5.55 4.65
CA ILE A 121 7.50 6.86 4.87
C ILE A 121 7.44 7.19 6.38
N ALA A 122 7.17 6.20 7.23
CA ALA A 122 7.17 6.37 8.68
C ALA A 122 8.57 6.70 9.24
N SER A 123 9.64 6.28 8.57
CA SER A 123 11.03 6.53 8.98
C SER A 123 11.57 7.90 8.55
N LEU A 124 10.90 8.60 7.62
CA LEU A 124 11.37 9.89 7.11
C LEU A 124 11.07 11.03 8.07
N ASP A 125 12.05 11.90 8.29
CA ASP A 125 11.78 13.24 8.81
C ASP A 125 11.26 14.14 7.67
N LEU A 126 10.09 14.73 7.90
CA LEU A 126 9.41 15.53 6.89
C LEU A 126 10.18 16.79 6.51
N ASP A 127 10.78 17.46 7.48
CA ASP A 127 11.36 18.79 7.29
C ASP A 127 12.74 18.66 6.61
N ASP A 128 13.52 17.66 7.00
CA ASP A 128 14.80 17.31 6.36
C ASP A 128 14.59 16.80 4.91
N PHE A 129 13.63 15.90 4.71
CA PHE A 129 13.39 15.32 3.40
C PHE A 129 12.74 16.31 2.42
N ALA A 130 11.88 17.21 2.89
CA ALA A 130 11.29 18.26 2.06
C ALA A 130 12.37 19.12 1.39
N CYS A 131 13.44 19.48 2.12
CA CYS A 131 14.55 20.25 1.56
C CYS A 131 15.26 19.49 0.42
N SER A 132 15.43 18.18 0.57
CA SER A 132 16.05 17.32 -0.45
C SER A 132 15.18 17.17 -1.69
N LEU A 133 13.87 17.03 -1.53
CA LEU A 133 12.91 16.91 -2.64
C LEU A 133 12.79 18.22 -3.44
N LEU A 134 13.03 19.37 -2.80
CA LEU A 134 12.89 20.70 -3.40
C LEU A 134 14.13 21.17 -4.17
N ASN A 135 15.31 20.66 -3.82
CA ASN A 135 16.56 21.02 -4.49
C ASN A 135 16.61 20.57 -5.96
N THR A 136 15.72 19.68 -6.37
CA THR A 136 15.71 19.08 -7.71
C THR A 136 14.86 19.81 -8.74
N ASP A 137 13.76 20.49 -8.38
CA ASP A 137 13.05 21.42 -9.27
C ASP A 137 11.87 22.09 -8.56
N CYS A 138 11.75 23.41 -8.71
CA CYS A 138 10.63 24.28 -8.33
C CYS A 138 10.60 24.81 -6.88
N MET A 139 11.18 26.00 -6.67
CA MET A 139 10.94 26.87 -5.51
C MET A 139 9.46 27.25 -5.30
N GLN A 140 8.58 26.95 -6.26
CA GLN A 140 7.14 27.25 -6.23
C GLN A 140 6.25 26.01 -5.96
N GLY A 141 6.85 24.81 -5.82
CA GLY A 141 6.14 23.54 -5.63
C GLY A 141 5.40 23.06 -6.88
N LYS A 142 4.61 21.99 -6.74
CA LYS A 142 3.82 21.38 -7.83
C LYS A 142 2.62 22.23 -8.26
N THR A 143 2.16 22.01 -9.50
CA THR A 143 0.95 22.65 -10.06
C THR A 143 -0.34 21.97 -9.57
N ALA A 144 -1.51 22.59 -9.78
CA ALA A 144 -2.79 21.99 -9.42
C ALA A 144 -3.01 20.63 -10.11
N SER A 145 -2.68 20.53 -11.40
CA SER A 145 -2.78 19.29 -12.17
C SER A 145 -1.85 18.20 -11.63
N ASP A 146 -0.61 18.55 -11.28
CA ASP A 146 0.34 17.60 -10.69
C ASP A 146 -0.19 17.04 -9.34
N LEU A 147 -0.83 17.89 -8.53
CA LEU A 147 -1.39 17.50 -7.22
C LEU A 147 -2.65 16.65 -7.36
N GLN A 148 -3.46 16.86 -8.41
CA GLN A 148 -4.66 16.06 -8.64
C GLN A 148 -4.35 14.58 -8.86
N HIS A 149 -3.18 14.24 -9.41
CA HIS A 149 -2.72 12.85 -9.55
C HIS A 149 -2.52 12.12 -8.21
N LEU A 150 -2.43 12.84 -7.09
CA LEU A 150 -2.29 12.25 -5.75
C LEU A 150 -3.64 11.91 -5.10
N LEU A 151 -4.75 12.47 -5.58
CA LEU A 151 -6.08 12.26 -4.99
C LEU A 151 -6.53 10.79 -5.04
N PRO A 152 -6.36 10.05 -6.16
CA PRO A 152 -6.69 8.63 -6.20
C PRO A 152 -5.93 7.79 -5.16
N LEU A 153 -4.75 8.24 -4.73
CA LEU A 153 -3.96 7.58 -3.68
C LEU A 153 -4.49 7.89 -2.27
N LEU A 154 -4.96 9.12 -2.03
CA LEU A 154 -5.57 9.51 -0.75
C LEU A 154 -6.92 8.83 -0.54
N ASP A 155 -7.76 8.82 -1.57
CA ASP A 155 -9.11 8.24 -1.52
C ASP A 155 -9.10 6.72 -1.78
N GLY A 156 -7.96 6.15 -2.16
CA GLY A 156 -7.78 4.73 -2.40
C GLY A 156 -7.93 3.87 -1.14
N THR A 157 -8.06 2.55 -1.33
CA THR A 157 -8.19 1.59 -0.22
C THR A 157 -6.86 1.33 0.49
N ARG A 158 -5.74 1.38 -0.25
CA ARG A 158 -4.40 1.03 0.21
C ARG A 158 -3.79 2.06 1.16
N VAL A 159 -3.17 1.58 2.22
CA VAL A 159 -2.50 2.41 3.23
C VAL A 159 -1.22 3.01 2.66
N GLU A 160 -0.48 2.25 1.86
CA GLU A 160 0.76 2.66 1.22
C GLU A 160 0.55 3.90 0.34
N GLY A 161 -0.53 3.91 -0.44
CA GLY A 161 -0.95 5.06 -1.25
C GLY A 161 -1.31 6.26 -0.39
N LYS A 162 -2.10 6.07 0.67
CA LYS A 162 -2.47 7.12 1.62
C LYS A 162 -1.25 7.75 2.29
N CYS A 163 -0.29 6.94 2.76
CA CYS A 163 0.92 7.42 3.42
C CYS A 163 1.76 8.31 2.50
N ILE A 164 2.10 7.81 1.30
CA ILE A 164 2.97 8.57 0.39
C ILE A 164 2.28 9.82 -0.17
N ALA A 165 0.98 9.74 -0.45
CA ALA A 165 0.23 10.89 -0.95
C ALA A 165 0.03 11.94 0.13
N ALA A 166 -0.31 11.54 1.37
CA ALA A 166 -0.38 12.45 2.50
C ALA A 166 0.98 13.10 2.78
N PHE A 167 2.08 12.36 2.66
CA PHE A 167 3.44 12.90 2.75
C PHE A 167 3.69 13.95 1.67
N CYS A 168 3.40 13.64 0.40
CA CYS A 168 3.56 14.59 -0.71
C CYS A 168 2.75 15.88 -0.50
N ILE A 169 1.48 15.74 -0.11
CA ILE A 169 0.62 16.90 0.16
C ILE A 169 1.10 17.68 1.39
N CYS A 170 1.63 17.01 2.41
CA CYS A 170 2.23 17.63 3.59
C CYS A 170 3.43 18.52 3.21
N VAL A 171 4.33 18.01 2.35
CA VAL A 171 5.46 18.80 1.82
C VAL A 171 4.97 19.97 0.97
N GLU A 172 3.99 19.77 0.10
CA GLU A 172 3.45 20.85 -0.75
C GLU A 172 2.70 21.91 0.06
N ALA A 173 2.01 21.50 1.13
CA ALA A 173 1.35 22.41 2.05
C ALA A 173 2.36 23.29 2.79
N SER A 174 3.52 22.76 3.20
CA SER A 174 4.56 23.56 3.86
C SER A 174 5.12 24.66 2.95
N ILE A 175 5.22 24.41 1.65
CA ILE A 175 5.65 25.37 0.62
C ILE A 175 4.55 26.42 0.38
N LYS A 176 3.32 25.97 0.12
CA LYS A 176 2.22 26.84 -0.30
C LYS A 176 1.54 27.58 0.85
N SER A 177 1.70 27.14 2.10
CA SER A 177 1.25 27.89 3.29
C SER A 177 1.87 29.29 3.36
N ARG A 178 3.12 29.44 2.88
CA ARG A 178 3.81 30.74 2.73
C ARG A 178 3.16 31.65 1.69
N GLN A 179 2.40 31.08 0.75
CA GLN A 179 1.77 31.78 -0.38
C GLN A 179 0.27 32.05 -0.18
N ARG A 180 -0.35 31.59 0.93
CA ARG A 180 -1.80 31.72 1.22
C ARG A 180 -2.71 31.28 0.07
N ASN A 181 -2.41 30.11 -0.52
CA ASN A 181 -3.14 29.59 -1.68
C ASN A 181 -4.26 28.60 -1.25
N LYS A 182 -5.44 28.69 -1.89
CA LYS A 182 -6.60 27.81 -1.67
C LYS A 182 -6.66 26.57 -2.59
N ILE A 183 -5.58 26.32 -3.30
CA ILE A 183 -5.46 25.21 -4.26
C ILE A 183 -5.86 23.85 -3.68
N PHE A 184 -5.55 23.57 -2.41
CA PHE A 184 -5.88 22.28 -1.77
C PHE A 184 -7.38 22.11 -1.47
N GLN A 185 -8.12 23.21 -1.24
CA GLN A 185 -9.58 23.16 -1.16
C GLN A 185 -10.18 22.96 -2.55
N GLU A 186 -9.66 23.65 -3.57
CA GLU A 186 -10.18 23.61 -4.94
C GLU A 186 -10.04 22.22 -5.58
N ILE A 187 -8.90 21.55 -5.38
CA ILE A 187 -8.70 20.18 -5.87
C ILE A 187 -9.38 19.12 -5.00
N GLY A 188 -9.90 19.47 -3.81
CA GLY A 188 -10.57 18.53 -2.91
C GLY A 188 -9.64 17.74 -1.97
N ALA A 189 -8.34 18.01 -1.96
CA ALA A 189 -7.36 17.30 -1.10
C ALA A 189 -7.69 17.45 0.40
N VAL A 190 -8.20 18.61 0.83
CA VAL A 190 -8.60 18.85 2.23
C VAL A 190 -9.64 17.82 2.68
N GLN A 191 -10.63 17.50 1.83
CA GLN A 191 -11.68 16.56 2.22
C GLN A 191 -11.15 15.12 2.29
N SER A 192 -10.30 14.72 1.34
CA SER A 192 -9.65 13.40 1.38
C SER A 192 -8.76 13.25 2.62
N LEU A 193 -8.02 14.29 3.03
CA LEU A 193 -7.23 14.29 4.27
C LEU A 193 -8.12 14.20 5.52
N LYS A 194 -9.23 14.95 5.58
CA LYS A 194 -10.20 14.86 6.68
C LYS A 194 -10.75 13.44 6.82
N ARG A 195 -11.07 12.78 5.70
CA ARG A 195 -11.48 11.36 5.68
C ARG A 195 -10.39 10.43 6.22
N ILE A 196 -9.14 10.63 5.84
CA ILE A 196 -8.03 9.81 6.38
C ILE A 196 -7.98 9.95 7.91
N VAL A 197 -8.04 11.17 8.45
CA VAL A 197 -7.99 11.39 9.90
C VAL A 197 -9.19 10.78 10.63
N MET A 198 -10.38 10.84 10.03
CA MET A 198 -11.59 10.29 10.64
C MET A 198 -11.60 8.77 10.63
N TYR A 199 -11.28 8.15 9.49
CA TYR A 199 -11.61 6.75 9.21
C TYR A 199 -10.41 5.81 9.11
N CYS A 200 -9.19 6.30 8.90
CA CYS A 200 -8.01 5.44 8.74
C CYS A 200 -7.49 4.93 10.09
N THR A 201 -7.02 3.69 10.12
CA THR A 201 -6.44 3.08 11.33
C THR A 201 -4.92 3.21 11.41
N ASN A 202 -4.24 3.47 10.28
CA ASN A 202 -2.79 3.58 10.23
C ASN A 202 -2.33 4.94 10.79
N GLU A 203 -1.45 4.88 11.80
CA GLU A 203 -0.97 6.06 12.52
C GLU A 203 -0.10 6.96 11.65
N THR A 204 0.71 6.41 10.74
CA THR A 204 1.55 7.16 9.80
C THR A 204 0.70 8.05 8.90
N ALA A 205 -0.28 7.48 8.19
CA ALA A 205 -1.21 8.21 7.33
C ALA A 205 -1.99 9.27 8.12
N CYS A 206 -2.49 8.92 9.30
CA CYS A 206 -3.23 9.84 10.17
C CYS A 206 -2.36 11.01 10.65
N SER A 207 -1.13 10.76 11.10
CA SER A 207 -0.20 11.79 11.56
C SER A 207 0.13 12.78 10.44
N LEU A 208 0.46 12.25 9.25
CA LEU A 208 0.73 13.06 8.05
C LEU A 208 -0.47 13.90 7.65
N ALA A 209 -1.68 13.32 7.63
CA ALA A 209 -2.90 14.04 7.28
C ALA A 209 -3.25 15.14 8.28
N LYS A 210 -3.09 14.90 9.59
CA LYS A 210 -3.25 15.92 10.62
C LYS A 210 -2.26 17.08 10.42
N LYS A 211 -0.98 16.77 10.22
CA LYS A 211 0.07 17.80 10.00
C LYS A 211 -0.22 18.61 8.73
N ALA A 212 -0.63 17.96 7.64
CA ALA A 212 -1.03 18.64 6.40
C ALA A 212 -2.22 19.59 6.61
N LEU A 213 -3.31 19.13 7.26
CA LEU A 213 -4.48 19.97 7.56
C LEU A 213 -4.13 21.16 8.44
N SER A 214 -3.32 20.96 9.49
CA SER A 214 -2.85 22.06 10.34
C SER A 214 -2.03 23.09 9.57
N MET A 215 -1.16 22.66 8.65
CA MET A 215 -0.40 23.59 7.79
C MET A 215 -1.26 24.36 6.80
N MET A 216 -2.40 23.79 6.40
CA MET A 216 -3.40 24.48 5.57
C MET A 216 -4.30 25.44 6.37
N GLY A 217 -4.21 25.44 7.71
CA GLY A 217 -5.09 26.23 8.59
C GLY A 217 -6.51 25.66 8.69
N GLU A 218 -6.68 24.38 8.35
CA GLU A 218 -7.97 23.68 8.43
C GLU A 218 -8.20 23.09 9.83
N GLU A 219 -9.47 23.01 10.24
CA GLU A 219 -9.84 22.29 11.46
C GLU A 219 -9.57 20.79 11.29
N VAL A 220 -8.81 20.23 12.23
CA VAL A 220 -8.45 18.82 12.23
C VAL A 220 -9.58 18.01 12.87
N PRO A 221 -10.23 17.09 12.13
CA PRO A 221 -11.31 16.29 12.66
C PRO A 221 -10.81 15.30 13.73
N LYS A 222 -11.74 14.80 14.54
CA LYS A 222 -11.48 13.75 15.52
C LYS A 222 -11.68 12.39 14.86
N ARG A 223 -10.79 11.44 15.18
CA ARG A 223 -10.97 10.05 14.79
C ARG A 223 -12.30 9.54 15.33
N ILE A 224 -13.07 8.86 14.48
CA ILE A 224 -14.34 8.26 14.87
C ILE A 224 -14.16 6.78 15.19
N PHE A 225 -15.07 6.22 15.97
CA PHE A 225 -15.05 4.81 16.32
C PHE A 225 -15.49 3.95 15.13
N SER A 226 -14.73 2.91 14.77
CA SER A 226 -14.96 2.16 13.53
C SER A 226 -16.18 1.25 13.56
N SER A 227 -16.57 0.71 14.72
CA SER A 227 -17.72 -0.19 14.85
C SER A 227 -19.02 0.62 14.94
N VAL A 228 -19.49 1.11 13.79
CA VAL A 228 -20.64 2.01 13.68
C VAL A 228 -21.92 1.41 14.24
N SER A 229 -22.13 0.10 14.11
CA SER A 229 -23.30 -0.60 14.67
C SER A 229 -23.42 -0.49 16.20
N ASN A 230 -22.32 -0.17 16.90
CA ASN A 230 -22.27 -0.07 18.36
C ASN A 230 -22.31 1.39 18.85
N TRP A 231 -22.52 2.35 17.94
CA TRP A 231 -22.56 3.76 18.30
C TRP A 231 -23.82 4.10 19.10
N THR A 232 -23.66 4.95 20.09
CA THR A 232 -24.78 5.61 20.77
C THR A 232 -25.14 6.90 20.04
N THR A 233 -26.20 7.57 20.50
CA THR A 233 -26.60 8.91 20.02
C THR A 233 -25.49 9.96 20.16
N CYS A 234 -24.53 9.75 21.08
CA CYS A 234 -23.39 10.63 21.26
C CYS A 234 -22.40 10.55 20.09
N GLU A 235 -21.98 9.34 19.70
CA GLU A 235 -21.08 9.14 18.57
C GLU A 235 -21.71 9.62 17.25
N VAL A 236 -23.01 9.37 17.06
CA VAL A 236 -23.78 9.89 15.92
C VAL A 236 -23.70 11.41 15.86
N ARG A 237 -23.92 12.12 17.00
CA ARG A 237 -23.79 13.58 17.07
C ARG A 237 -22.38 14.05 16.69
N VAL A 238 -21.35 13.40 17.23
CA VAL A 238 -19.95 13.75 16.95
C VAL A 238 -19.64 13.58 15.46
N TRP A 239 -20.15 12.53 14.82
CA TRP A 239 -20.00 12.33 13.38
C TRP A 239 -20.72 13.43 12.58
N LEU A 240 -21.99 13.73 12.91
CA LEU A 240 -22.77 14.78 12.25
C LEU A 240 -22.07 16.15 12.28
N GLN A 241 -21.48 16.52 13.41
CA GLN A 241 -20.74 17.78 13.53
C GLN A 241 -19.54 17.82 12.59
N GLN A 242 -18.81 16.71 12.44
CA GLN A 242 -17.60 16.64 11.61
C GLN A 242 -17.89 16.57 10.11
N VAL A 243 -19.01 15.96 9.70
CA VAL A 243 -19.44 15.93 8.30
C VAL A 243 -20.25 17.17 7.88
N GLY A 244 -20.43 18.14 8.78
CA GLY A 244 -21.07 19.43 8.46
C GLY A 244 -22.60 19.45 8.59
N TYR A 245 -23.20 18.52 9.34
CA TYR A 245 -24.65 18.41 9.58
C TYR A 245 -25.03 18.79 11.03
N SER A 246 -24.28 19.72 11.64
CA SER A 246 -24.50 20.17 13.02
C SER A 246 -25.91 20.72 13.27
N ALA A 247 -26.54 21.32 12.26
CA ALA A 247 -27.90 21.84 12.33
C ALA A 247 -28.97 20.77 12.60
N TYR A 248 -28.68 19.50 12.33
CA TYR A 248 -29.61 18.38 12.53
C TYR A 248 -29.32 17.57 13.81
N CYS A 249 -28.26 17.89 14.55
CA CYS A 249 -27.83 17.14 15.73
C CYS A 249 -28.92 16.98 16.78
N ASP A 250 -29.66 18.05 17.09
CA ASP A 250 -30.69 18.02 18.13
C ASP A 250 -31.85 17.12 17.71
N ARG A 251 -32.23 17.16 16.42
CA ARG A 251 -33.28 16.32 15.88
C ARG A 251 -32.91 14.83 15.90
N PHE A 252 -31.67 14.50 15.55
CA PHE A 252 -31.16 13.12 15.67
C PHE A 252 -31.16 12.65 17.13
N GLN A 253 -30.82 13.52 18.08
CA GLN A 253 -30.82 13.19 19.50
C GLN A 253 -32.25 12.99 20.05
N GLU A 254 -33.20 13.87 19.70
CA GLU A 254 -34.61 13.77 20.07
C GLU A 254 -35.22 12.43 19.63
N LEU A 255 -34.90 12.00 18.41
CA LEU A 255 -35.35 10.75 17.83
C LEU A 255 -34.49 9.54 18.24
N GLN A 256 -33.51 9.76 19.12
CA GLN A 256 -32.60 8.72 19.64
C GLN A 256 -31.92 7.91 18.53
N VAL A 257 -31.52 8.57 17.45
CA VAL A 257 -30.84 7.91 16.33
C VAL A 257 -29.46 7.45 16.79
N ASP A 258 -29.29 6.14 16.91
CA ASP A 258 -28.05 5.45 17.24
C ASP A 258 -27.38 4.91 15.97
N GLY A 259 -26.32 4.12 16.15
CA GLY A 259 -25.54 3.54 15.05
C GLY A 259 -26.33 2.61 14.13
N ASP A 260 -27.19 1.77 14.70
CA ASP A 260 -28.04 0.83 13.95
C ASP A 260 -29.06 1.59 13.08
N LEU A 261 -29.78 2.54 13.69
CA LEU A 261 -30.72 3.39 12.96
C LEU A 261 -30.03 4.23 11.87
N LEU A 262 -28.84 4.75 12.16
CA LEU A 262 -28.06 5.51 11.17
C LEU A 262 -27.66 4.66 9.97
N LEU A 263 -27.22 3.41 10.20
CA LEU A 263 -26.84 2.50 9.11
C LEU A 263 -28.04 2.07 8.26
N ASN A 264 -29.26 2.06 8.81
CA ASN A 264 -30.50 1.75 8.10
C ASN A 264 -31.27 3.00 7.61
N MET A 265 -30.67 4.19 7.68
CA MET A 265 -31.30 5.45 7.31
C MET A 265 -31.64 5.51 5.81
N THR A 266 -32.84 6.01 5.48
CA THR A 266 -33.37 6.14 4.11
C THR A 266 -33.69 7.60 3.78
N ASP A 267 -33.88 7.94 2.49
CA ASP A 267 -34.32 9.29 2.09
C ASP A 267 -35.66 9.67 2.74
N GLN A 268 -36.55 8.69 2.93
CA GLN A 268 -37.84 8.90 3.56
C GLN A 268 -37.67 9.34 5.02
N HIS A 269 -36.91 8.61 5.83
CA HIS A 269 -36.61 8.99 7.23
C HIS A 269 -35.99 10.39 7.32
N LEU A 270 -35.05 10.71 6.42
CA LEU A 270 -34.41 12.02 6.35
C LEU A 270 -35.42 13.14 6.07
N SER A 271 -36.36 12.89 5.15
CA SER A 271 -37.35 13.88 4.74
C SER A 271 -38.51 14.06 5.74
N SER A 272 -39.10 12.97 6.23
CA SER A 272 -40.33 13.01 7.04
C SER A 272 -40.03 13.23 8.52
N ASP A 273 -38.98 12.60 9.05
CA ASP A 273 -38.79 12.50 10.50
C ASP A 273 -37.71 13.48 10.97
N LEU A 274 -36.62 13.57 10.20
CA LEU A 274 -35.44 14.39 10.51
C LEU A 274 -35.50 15.81 9.93
N GLY A 275 -36.53 16.13 9.13
CA GLY A 275 -36.79 17.49 8.64
C GLY A 275 -35.81 18.00 7.58
N MET A 276 -35.08 17.12 6.89
CA MET A 276 -34.22 17.49 5.76
C MET A 276 -35.06 17.68 4.49
N THR A 277 -35.77 18.81 4.39
CA THR A 277 -36.71 19.07 3.27
C THR A 277 -36.03 19.24 1.91
N ALA A 278 -34.84 19.82 1.88
CA ALA A 278 -34.07 20.05 0.65
C ALA A 278 -33.45 18.74 0.12
N GLY A 279 -33.86 18.33 -1.08
CA GLY A 279 -33.40 17.07 -1.70
C GLY A 279 -31.87 16.99 -1.88
N LEU A 280 -31.22 18.08 -2.32
CA LEU A 280 -29.76 18.12 -2.46
C LEU A 280 -29.02 17.95 -1.13
N THR A 281 -29.59 18.42 -0.02
CA THR A 281 -29.03 18.23 1.31
C THR A 281 -29.10 16.75 1.72
N ARG A 282 -30.23 16.09 1.44
CA ARG A 282 -30.38 14.64 1.69
C ARG A 282 -29.44 13.81 0.82
N GLU A 283 -29.30 14.15 -0.45
CA GLU A 283 -28.38 13.46 -1.36
C GLU A 283 -26.92 13.54 -0.87
N ARG A 284 -26.48 14.74 -0.45
CA ARG A 284 -25.16 14.95 0.17
C ARG A 284 -25.00 14.19 1.48
N PHE A 285 -26.06 14.11 2.29
CA PHE A 285 -26.02 13.35 3.53
C PHE A 285 -25.84 11.86 3.25
N LEU A 286 -26.62 11.31 2.31
CA LEU A 286 -26.52 9.92 1.88
C LEU A 286 -25.15 9.61 1.24
N LEU A 287 -24.51 10.58 0.59
CA LEU A 287 -23.11 10.45 0.14
C LEU A 287 -22.15 10.27 1.32
N GLU A 288 -22.22 11.11 2.35
CA GLU A 288 -21.38 10.97 3.55
C GLU A 288 -21.69 9.69 4.34
N LEU A 289 -22.96 9.28 4.40
CA LEU A 289 -23.36 8.01 5.01
C LEU A 289 -22.79 6.81 4.24
N ARG A 290 -22.74 6.86 2.89
CA ARG A 290 -22.09 5.82 2.09
C ARG A 290 -20.59 5.74 2.37
N VAL A 291 -19.92 6.87 2.57
CA VAL A 291 -18.52 6.91 2.99
C VAL A 291 -18.36 6.24 4.37
N LEU A 292 -19.17 6.64 5.36
CA LEU A 292 -19.16 6.02 6.70
C LEU A 292 -19.34 4.50 6.63
N LYS A 293 -20.34 4.02 5.88
CA LYS A 293 -20.62 2.58 5.68
C LYS A 293 -19.44 1.85 5.02
N SER A 294 -18.74 2.50 4.08
CA SER A 294 -17.60 1.90 3.41
C SER A 294 -16.38 1.72 4.34
N TYR A 295 -16.22 2.59 5.33
CA TYR A 295 -15.12 2.54 6.30
C TYR A 295 -15.45 1.81 7.60
N ALA A 296 -16.73 1.49 7.83
CA ALA A 296 -17.16 0.83 9.05
C ALA A 296 -16.51 -0.56 9.24
N ASP A 297 -16.26 -0.88 10.50
CA ASP A 297 -15.90 -2.21 10.95
C ASP A 297 -17.17 -2.99 11.31
N TYR A 298 -17.39 -4.09 10.59
CA TYR A 298 -18.54 -4.95 10.74
C TYR A 298 -18.21 -6.25 11.49
N SER A 299 -16.99 -6.41 12.02
CA SER A 299 -16.54 -7.64 12.71
C SER A 299 -17.48 -8.15 13.80
N ALA A 300 -18.19 -7.25 14.49
CA ALA A 300 -19.16 -7.59 15.53
C ALA A 300 -20.46 -8.23 15.01
N CYS A 301 -20.83 -7.99 13.74
CA CYS A 301 -22.10 -8.45 13.17
C CYS A 301 -21.94 -9.29 11.89
N ASP A 302 -20.76 -9.33 11.29
CA ASP A 302 -20.45 -10.03 10.04
C ASP A 302 -19.51 -11.23 10.27
N PRO A 303 -20.02 -12.36 10.80
CA PRO A 303 -19.20 -13.54 11.10
C PRO A 303 -18.65 -14.23 9.84
N ASN A 304 -19.24 -13.98 8.67
CA ASN A 304 -18.90 -14.63 7.40
C ASN A 304 -18.06 -13.72 6.48
N ASN A 305 -17.57 -12.57 6.97
CA ASN A 305 -16.76 -11.61 6.21
C ASN A 305 -17.39 -11.18 4.87
N MET A 306 -18.71 -10.96 4.88
CA MET A 306 -19.45 -10.40 3.75
C MET A 306 -18.88 -9.05 3.30
N ALA A 307 -18.40 -8.23 4.24
CA ALA A 307 -17.75 -6.95 3.98
C ALA A 307 -16.49 -7.09 3.11
N GLY A 308 -15.71 -8.15 3.36
CA GLY A 308 -14.54 -8.51 2.58
C GLY A 308 -14.91 -8.96 1.18
N TRP A 309 -15.84 -9.92 1.08
CA TRP A 309 -16.33 -10.41 -0.21
C TRP A 309 -16.90 -9.29 -1.11
N LEU A 310 -17.74 -8.42 -0.54
CA LEU A 310 -18.29 -7.28 -1.29
C LEU A 310 -17.18 -6.36 -1.82
N ALA A 311 -16.15 -6.08 -1.01
CA ALA A 311 -15.03 -5.24 -1.42
C ALA A 311 -14.18 -5.87 -2.54
N GLU A 312 -14.08 -7.20 -2.59
CA GLU A 312 -13.43 -7.90 -3.71
C GLU A 312 -14.19 -7.74 -5.02
N VAL A 313 -15.53 -7.82 -4.96
CA VAL A 313 -16.41 -7.60 -6.12
C VAL A 313 -16.31 -6.15 -6.59
N ASP A 314 -16.49 -5.19 -5.68
CA ASP A 314 -16.22 -3.76 -5.88
C ASP A 314 -16.03 -3.07 -4.52
N PRO A 315 -14.95 -2.30 -4.29
CA PRO A 315 -14.74 -1.61 -3.03
C PRO A 315 -15.94 -0.77 -2.57
N ARG A 316 -16.73 -0.23 -3.50
CA ARG A 316 -17.94 0.55 -3.20
C ARG A 316 -19.04 -0.31 -2.61
N PHE A 317 -19.08 -1.61 -2.88
CA PHE A 317 -20.14 -2.50 -2.41
C PHE A 317 -20.05 -2.80 -0.92
N ARG A 318 -18.92 -2.49 -0.28
CA ARG A 318 -18.79 -2.55 1.18
C ARG A 318 -19.86 -1.72 1.91
N GLN A 319 -20.41 -0.69 1.26
CA GLN A 319 -21.54 0.08 1.79
C GLN A 319 -22.82 -0.75 2.04
N TYR A 320 -22.97 -1.89 1.36
CA TYR A 320 -24.16 -2.75 1.46
C TYR A 320 -24.05 -3.82 2.56
N THR A 321 -22.88 -3.95 3.19
CA THR A 321 -22.59 -5.00 4.18
C THR A 321 -23.68 -5.10 5.24
N TYR A 322 -24.00 -3.97 5.89
CA TYR A 322 -24.92 -3.98 7.02
C TYR A 322 -26.32 -4.47 6.65
N GLY A 323 -26.88 -3.95 5.53
CA GLY A 323 -28.20 -4.35 5.07
C GLY A 323 -28.26 -5.81 4.61
N MET A 324 -27.19 -6.32 4.00
CA MET A 324 -27.12 -7.74 3.62
C MET A 324 -27.03 -8.65 4.84
N VAL A 325 -26.17 -8.33 5.80
CA VAL A 325 -25.98 -9.09 7.04
C VAL A 325 -27.26 -9.12 7.88
N GLN A 326 -27.94 -7.97 8.04
CA GLN A 326 -29.22 -7.87 8.75
C GLN A 326 -30.33 -8.69 8.07
N ALA A 327 -30.32 -8.77 6.73
CA ALA A 327 -31.23 -9.62 5.97
C ALA A 327 -30.87 -11.11 5.99
N GLY A 328 -29.87 -11.52 6.79
CA GLY A 328 -29.39 -12.90 6.90
C GLY A 328 -28.66 -13.41 5.66
N VAL A 329 -28.12 -12.50 4.83
CA VAL A 329 -27.40 -12.87 3.61
C VAL A 329 -25.93 -13.10 3.90
N ASP A 330 -25.41 -14.22 3.41
CA ASP A 330 -24.01 -14.59 3.46
C ASP A 330 -23.51 -15.06 2.09
N GLN A 331 -22.21 -15.36 1.99
CA GLN A 331 -21.59 -15.81 0.75
C GLN A 331 -22.15 -17.15 0.23
N ASN A 332 -22.71 -17.98 1.11
CA ASN A 332 -23.23 -19.31 0.75
C ASN A 332 -24.65 -19.23 0.19
N ASN A 333 -25.46 -18.30 0.69
CA ASN A 333 -26.87 -18.19 0.31
C ASN A 333 -27.15 -17.14 -0.77
N VAL A 334 -26.24 -16.18 -1.01
CA VAL A 334 -26.41 -15.12 -2.02
C VAL A 334 -26.61 -15.66 -3.44
N LEU A 335 -26.09 -16.86 -3.72
CA LEU A 335 -26.28 -17.61 -4.96
C LEU A 335 -27.75 -17.97 -5.24
N ASN A 336 -28.53 -18.17 -4.18
CA ASN A 336 -29.92 -18.62 -4.25
C ASN A 336 -30.91 -17.44 -4.19
N LEU A 337 -30.42 -16.22 -4.03
CA LEU A 337 -31.24 -15.01 -3.97
C LEU A 337 -31.57 -14.49 -5.37
N ASN A 338 -32.69 -13.79 -5.46
CA ASN A 338 -33.10 -13.09 -6.67
C ASN A 338 -32.89 -11.58 -6.53
N ASP A 339 -32.97 -10.87 -7.66
CA ASP A 339 -32.81 -9.41 -7.73
C ASP A 339 -33.76 -8.68 -6.77
N HIS A 340 -35.01 -9.14 -6.67
CA HIS A 340 -36.04 -8.57 -5.81
C HIS A 340 -35.67 -8.62 -4.32
N TYR A 341 -35.07 -9.73 -3.85
CA TYR A 341 -34.64 -9.86 -2.46
C TYR A 341 -33.55 -8.85 -2.13
N LEU A 342 -32.56 -8.68 -3.02
CA LEU A 342 -31.48 -7.70 -2.83
C LEU A 342 -32.00 -6.26 -2.86
N GLN A 343 -33.00 -5.96 -3.68
CA GLN A 343 -33.61 -4.63 -3.71
C GLN A 343 -34.39 -4.32 -2.44
N TYR A 344 -35.26 -5.23 -2.01
CA TYR A 344 -36.22 -4.94 -0.94
C TYR A 344 -35.66 -5.18 0.46
N ASN A 345 -35.01 -6.34 0.68
CA ASN A 345 -34.52 -6.72 2.01
C ASN A 345 -33.10 -6.21 2.29
N CYS A 346 -32.25 -6.10 1.26
CA CYS A 346 -30.87 -5.59 1.42
C CYS A 346 -30.73 -4.11 1.06
N HIS A 347 -31.81 -3.46 0.60
CA HIS A 347 -31.87 -2.06 0.21
C HIS A 347 -30.83 -1.64 -0.85
N ILE A 348 -30.56 -2.53 -1.81
CA ILE A 348 -29.64 -2.25 -2.92
C ILE A 348 -30.46 -1.74 -4.12
N GLU A 349 -30.75 -0.44 -4.16
CA GLU A 349 -31.60 0.16 -5.20
C GLU A 349 -30.99 0.10 -6.61
N ASN A 350 -29.66 0.16 -6.72
CA ASN A 350 -28.97 0.17 -8.01
C ASN A 350 -28.99 -1.23 -8.65
N GLU A 351 -29.70 -1.36 -9.77
CA GLU A 351 -29.86 -2.62 -10.51
C GLU A 351 -28.54 -3.18 -11.04
N VAL A 352 -27.61 -2.31 -11.44
CA VAL A 352 -26.29 -2.74 -11.94
C VAL A 352 -25.49 -3.36 -10.80
N HIS A 353 -25.53 -2.75 -9.61
CA HIS A 353 -24.85 -3.30 -8.44
C HIS A 353 -25.42 -4.66 -8.04
N ARG A 354 -26.75 -4.82 -8.06
CA ARG A 354 -27.40 -6.12 -7.79
C ARG A 354 -26.98 -7.17 -8.81
N ALA A 355 -26.99 -6.83 -10.10
CA ALA A 355 -26.56 -7.73 -11.16
C ALA A 355 -25.09 -8.15 -11.01
N GLU A 356 -24.20 -7.21 -10.66
CA GLU A 356 -22.78 -7.49 -10.41
C GLU A 356 -22.59 -8.43 -9.21
N ILE A 357 -23.26 -8.16 -8.09
CA ILE A 357 -23.23 -9.00 -6.88
C ILE A 357 -23.71 -10.43 -7.20
N LEU A 358 -24.85 -10.57 -7.89
CA LEU A 358 -25.38 -11.88 -8.30
C LEU A 358 -24.51 -12.59 -9.34
N SER A 359 -23.80 -11.85 -10.19
CA SER A 359 -22.87 -12.43 -11.16
C SER A 359 -21.58 -12.91 -10.50
N ALA A 360 -21.11 -12.18 -9.49
CA ALA A 360 -19.89 -12.49 -8.77
C ALA A 360 -20.06 -13.73 -7.89
N SER A 361 -21.24 -13.93 -7.31
CA SER A 361 -21.54 -15.12 -6.51
C SER A 361 -21.48 -16.41 -7.32
N ARG A 362 -21.82 -16.36 -8.62
CA ARG A 362 -21.78 -17.52 -9.54
C ARG A 362 -20.39 -17.92 -9.98
N LYS A 363 -19.39 -17.06 -9.79
CA LYS A 363 -18.00 -17.43 -10.04
C LYS A 363 -17.58 -18.39 -8.92
N PRO A 364 -16.89 -19.51 -9.23
CA PRO A 364 -16.40 -20.38 -8.18
C PRO A 364 -15.61 -19.54 -7.19
N SER A 365 -16.04 -19.56 -5.92
CA SER A 365 -15.31 -18.92 -4.85
C SER A 365 -13.89 -19.48 -4.92
N LYS A 366 -12.90 -18.58 -5.00
CA LYS A 366 -11.60 -18.97 -4.48
C LYS A 366 -11.84 -19.36 -3.01
N PRO A 367 -11.24 -20.45 -2.52
CA PRO A 367 -11.44 -20.86 -1.14
C PRO A 367 -11.29 -19.65 -0.23
N CYS A 368 -12.25 -19.48 0.68
CA CYS A 368 -12.20 -18.47 1.72
C CYS A 368 -10.83 -18.58 2.40
N ASP A 369 -10.00 -17.53 2.35
CA ASP A 369 -8.70 -17.42 3.03
C ASP A 369 -8.90 -17.35 4.56
N THR A 370 -9.56 -18.34 5.13
CA THR A 370 -9.43 -18.69 6.53
C THR A 370 -8.42 -19.84 6.57
N ASP A 371 -7.22 -19.51 7.04
CA ASP A 371 -6.10 -20.44 7.30
C ASP A 371 -5.27 -21.01 6.12
N GLU A 372 -5.34 -20.49 4.88
CA GLU A 372 -4.27 -20.79 3.92
C GLU A 372 -2.98 -20.05 4.35
N GLN A 373 -2.07 -20.78 5.01
CA GLN A 373 -0.71 -20.30 5.21
C GLN A 373 -0.16 -19.79 3.87
N PRO A 374 0.49 -18.62 3.82
CA PRO A 374 0.97 -18.04 2.56
C PRO A 374 1.78 -19.08 1.78
N PRO A 375 1.64 -19.15 0.45
CA PRO A 375 2.20 -20.23 -0.36
C PRO A 375 3.69 -20.43 -0.03
N ARG A 376 4.08 -21.70 0.13
CA ARG A 376 5.44 -22.10 0.51
C ARG A 376 6.46 -21.47 -0.45
N PRO A 377 7.40 -20.63 0.02
CA PRO A 377 8.37 -20.00 -0.87
C PRO A 377 9.33 -21.04 -1.47
N ASP A 378 9.70 -20.86 -2.73
CA ASP A 378 10.70 -21.68 -3.40
C ASP A 378 12.10 -21.35 -2.90
N VAL A 379 12.36 -20.08 -2.60
CA VAL A 379 13.69 -19.56 -2.23
C VAL A 379 13.60 -18.64 -1.03
N PHE A 380 14.45 -18.87 -0.03
CA PHE A 380 14.77 -17.90 1.02
C PHE A 380 16.14 -17.27 0.72
N ILE A 381 16.24 -15.94 0.73
CA ILE A 381 17.51 -15.23 0.56
C ILE A 381 17.96 -14.66 1.90
N SER A 382 19.06 -15.20 2.43
CA SER A 382 19.79 -14.68 3.59
C SER A 382 20.94 -13.80 3.13
N TYR A 383 21.14 -12.64 3.75
CA TYR A 383 22.17 -11.68 3.36
C TYR A 383 22.61 -10.81 4.53
N CYS A 384 23.85 -10.30 4.49
CA CYS A 384 24.33 -9.34 5.46
C CYS A 384 23.65 -7.97 5.22
N ARG A 385 22.85 -7.48 6.19
CA ARG A 385 22.09 -6.23 6.05
C ARG A 385 22.93 -4.99 5.72
N THR A 386 24.20 -4.96 6.09
CA THR A 386 25.09 -3.82 5.82
C THR A 386 25.76 -3.84 4.45
N THR A 387 26.03 -5.01 3.87
CA THR A 387 26.84 -5.10 2.64
C THR A 387 26.20 -5.92 1.52
N GLY A 388 25.18 -6.74 1.80
CA GLY A 388 24.59 -7.68 0.84
C GLY A 388 23.19 -7.30 0.31
N SER A 389 22.59 -6.21 0.81
CA SER A 389 21.20 -5.84 0.49
C SER A 389 20.95 -5.62 -1.00
N GLN A 390 21.88 -4.98 -1.70
CA GLN A 390 21.78 -4.73 -3.13
C GLN A 390 21.75 -6.03 -3.94
N LEU A 391 22.74 -6.91 -3.76
CA LEU A 391 22.80 -8.19 -4.46
C LEU A 391 21.60 -9.08 -4.13
N ALA A 392 21.19 -9.13 -2.86
CA ALA A 392 20.03 -9.89 -2.42
C ALA A 392 18.74 -9.41 -3.13
N SER A 393 18.54 -8.09 -3.22
CA SER A 393 17.39 -7.52 -3.94
C SER A 393 17.41 -7.81 -5.44
N LEU A 394 18.59 -7.80 -6.09
CA LEU A 394 18.72 -8.15 -7.51
C LEU A 394 18.43 -9.64 -7.76
N LEU A 395 18.93 -10.52 -6.88
CA LEU A 395 18.63 -11.96 -6.93
C LEU A 395 17.13 -12.21 -6.78
N LYS A 396 16.47 -11.53 -5.83
CA LYS A 396 15.01 -11.60 -5.66
C LYS A 396 14.30 -11.31 -6.98
N VAL A 397 14.57 -10.15 -7.59
CA VAL A 397 13.93 -9.74 -8.85
C VAL A 397 14.21 -10.75 -9.97
N HIS A 398 15.47 -11.13 -10.16
CA HIS A 398 15.84 -12.06 -11.23
C HIS A 398 15.19 -13.44 -11.11
N LEU A 399 14.94 -13.91 -9.88
CA LEU A 399 14.26 -15.17 -9.62
C LEU A 399 12.73 -15.02 -9.79
N GLN A 400 12.13 -13.94 -9.29
CA GLN A 400 10.69 -13.67 -9.44
C GLN A 400 10.28 -13.50 -10.90
N VAL A 401 11.08 -12.78 -11.70
CA VAL A 401 10.88 -12.62 -13.15
C VAL A 401 10.90 -13.96 -13.88
N ARG A 402 11.60 -14.97 -13.32
CA ARG A 402 11.66 -16.36 -13.83
C ARG A 402 10.59 -17.28 -13.23
N GLY A 403 9.68 -16.75 -12.42
CA GLY A 403 8.54 -17.48 -11.86
C GLY A 403 8.79 -18.13 -10.49
N TYR A 404 9.91 -17.88 -9.83
CA TYR A 404 10.16 -18.39 -8.48
C TYR A 404 9.51 -17.51 -7.42
N SER A 405 8.92 -18.13 -6.40
CA SER A 405 8.49 -17.42 -5.19
C SER A 405 9.68 -17.22 -4.26
N VAL A 406 10.01 -15.96 -3.97
CA VAL A 406 11.22 -15.59 -3.21
C VAL A 406 10.84 -14.83 -1.96
N PHE A 407 11.34 -15.28 -0.82
CA PHE A 407 11.29 -14.57 0.44
C PHE A 407 12.65 -13.91 0.72
N ILE A 408 12.63 -12.63 1.08
CA ILE A 408 13.77 -11.88 1.57
C ILE A 408 13.35 -11.16 2.85
N ASP A 409 14.21 -11.15 3.85
CA ASP A 409 13.94 -10.40 5.08
C ASP A 409 14.03 -8.89 4.84
N VAL A 410 12.90 -8.21 5.04
CA VAL A 410 12.77 -6.76 5.05
C VAL A 410 12.75 -6.34 6.52
N GLU A 411 13.62 -5.40 6.89
CA GLU A 411 13.94 -5.02 8.28
C GLU A 411 12.77 -4.65 9.22
N ASN A 412 11.53 -4.60 8.73
CA ASN A 412 10.37 -4.01 9.40
C ASN A 412 9.20 -4.96 9.70
N LEU A 413 9.41 -6.29 9.71
CA LEU A 413 8.42 -7.21 10.27
C LEU A 413 8.37 -7.05 11.81
N GLU A 414 7.27 -6.48 12.29
CA GLU A 414 6.85 -6.20 13.68
C GLU A 414 7.71 -6.82 14.81
N ALA A 415 8.32 -5.93 15.61
CA ALA A 415 9.06 -6.27 16.81
C ALA A 415 8.19 -7.04 17.82
N GLY A 416 8.47 -8.34 17.97
CA GLY A 416 7.84 -9.18 19.00
C GLY A 416 7.88 -10.67 18.67
N LYS A 417 7.13 -11.09 17.63
CA LYS A 417 7.01 -12.50 17.16
C LYS A 417 7.87 -12.79 15.92
N PHE A 418 8.93 -12.02 15.74
CA PHE A 418 9.77 -12.04 14.52
C PHE A 418 10.58 -13.35 14.40
N GLU A 419 11.08 -13.87 15.52
CA GLU A 419 11.91 -15.09 15.53
C GLU A 419 11.16 -16.31 14.99
N ASP A 420 9.94 -16.54 15.46
CA ASP A 420 9.12 -17.68 15.02
C ASP A 420 8.78 -17.58 13.52
N LYS A 421 8.43 -16.38 13.04
CA LYS A 421 8.09 -16.16 11.62
C LYS A 421 9.31 -16.34 10.70
N LEU A 422 10.48 -15.86 11.11
CA LEU A 422 11.71 -15.97 10.32
C LEU A 422 12.17 -17.43 10.22
N VAL A 423 12.24 -18.13 11.36
CA VAL A 423 12.59 -19.55 11.43
C VAL A 423 11.59 -20.39 10.63
N GLN A 424 10.28 -20.14 10.77
CA GLN A 424 9.26 -20.81 9.96
C GLN A 424 9.44 -20.53 8.47
N SER A 425 9.82 -19.32 8.08
CA SER A 425 10.05 -18.97 6.67
C SER A 425 11.22 -19.76 6.07
N VAL A 426 12.33 -19.88 6.81
CA VAL A 426 13.46 -20.75 6.42
C VAL A 426 13.02 -22.21 6.35
N GLN A 427 12.32 -22.71 7.38
CA GLN A 427 11.82 -24.09 7.44
C GLN A 427 10.85 -24.42 6.30
N ARG A 428 10.03 -23.47 5.86
CA ARG A 428 9.09 -23.65 4.76
C ARG A 428 9.80 -23.54 3.42
N ALA A 429 10.84 -22.73 3.25
CA ALA A 429 11.51 -22.58 1.96
C ALA A 429 12.07 -23.91 1.40
N ARG A 430 12.06 -24.07 0.07
CA ARG A 430 12.69 -25.25 -0.59
C ARG A 430 14.20 -25.08 -0.69
N ASN A 431 14.64 -23.91 -1.12
CA ASN A 431 16.04 -23.55 -1.32
C ASN A 431 16.43 -22.40 -0.39
N PHE A 432 17.70 -22.34 -0.04
CA PHE A 432 18.27 -21.28 0.79
C PHE A 432 19.47 -20.67 0.05
N ILE A 433 19.33 -19.43 -0.41
CA ILE A 433 20.41 -18.67 -1.03
C ILE A 433 21.09 -17.84 0.05
N LEU A 434 22.41 -17.98 0.14
CA LEU A 434 23.20 -17.23 1.09
C LEU A 434 24.09 -16.21 0.36
N VAL A 435 23.80 -14.93 0.51
CA VAL A 435 24.60 -13.85 -0.08
C VAL A 435 25.80 -13.56 0.81
N LEU A 436 26.99 -13.89 0.29
CA LEU A 436 28.28 -13.65 0.91
C LEU A 436 28.92 -12.44 0.22
N SER A 437 28.60 -11.25 0.72
CA SER A 437 29.23 -9.98 0.36
C SER A 437 30.52 -9.75 1.15
N ALA A 438 31.33 -8.75 0.77
CA ALA A 438 32.50 -8.36 1.54
C ALA A 438 32.18 -8.23 3.05
N ASN A 439 33.00 -8.88 3.87
CA ASN A 439 32.92 -8.91 5.34
C ASN A 439 31.57 -9.42 5.89
N ALA A 440 30.82 -10.21 5.10
CA ALA A 440 29.49 -10.67 5.50
C ALA A 440 29.49 -11.47 6.79
N LEU A 441 30.55 -12.25 7.08
CA LEU A 441 30.64 -13.11 8.26
C LEU A 441 31.41 -12.50 9.45
N ASP A 442 32.05 -11.34 9.27
CA ASP A 442 32.97 -10.76 10.27
C ASP A 442 32.27 -10.48 11.61
N LYS A 443 31.00 -10.07 11.57
CA LYS A 443 30.19 -9.80 12.76
C LYS A 443 29.81 -11.06 13.54
N TYR A 444 30.00 -12.24 12.96
CA TYR A 444 29.53 -13.53 13.50
C TYR A 444 30.68 -14.39 14.01
N MET A 445 31.93 -13.97 13.80
CA MET A 445 33.14 -14.61 14.31
C MET A 445 33.22 -14.44 15.84
N GLY A 446 32.40 -15.21 16.58
CA GLY A 446 32.28 -15.14 18.04
C GLY A 446 30.85 -15.17 18.58
N ASP A 447 29.81 -15.22 17.73
CA ASP A 447 28.41 -15.29 18.16
C ASP A 447 28.01 -16.69 18.61
N THR A 448 28.54 -17.17 19.73
CA THR A 448 28.19 -18.49 20.31
C THR A 448 26.78 -18.54 20.91
N GLY A 449 26.14 -17.38 21.09
CA GLY A 449 24.84 -17.25 21.73
C GLY A 449 23.65 -17.22 20.77
N LEU A 450 23.85 -17.43 19.46
CA LEU A 450 22.83 -17.29 18.42
C LEU A 450 22.09 -15.96 18.56
N LYS A 451 22.81 -14.85 18.70
CA LYS A 451 22.17 -13.53 18.82
C LYS A 451 21.88 -12.92 17.45
N ASP A 452 22.67 -13.26 16.44
CA ASP A 452 22.50 -12.70 15.11
C ASP A 452 21.47 -13.48 14.27
N TRP A 453 20.69 -12.73 13.48
CA TRP A 453 19.64 -13.30 12.63
C TRP A 453 20.20 -14.14 11.49
N MET A 454 21.26 -13.69 10.81
CA MET A 454 21.88 -14.43 9.72
C MET A 454 22.52 -15.73 10.24
N HIS A 455 23.10 -15.69 11.45
CA HIS A 455 23.55 -16.89 12.15
C HIS A 455 22.38 -17.86 12.39
N LYS A 456 21.28 -17.41 13.01
CA LYS A 456 20.08 -18.24 13.24
C LYS A 456 19.52 -18.84 11.94
N GLU A 457 19.46 -18.06 10.86
CA GLU A 457 18.98 -18.51 9.56
C GLU A 457 19.85 -19.63 8.98
N ILE A 458 21.18 -19.48 9.00
CA ILE A 458 22.14 -20.48 8.50
C ILE A 458 22.01 -21.77 9.30
N VAL A 459 22.01 -21.69 10.64
CA VAL A 459 21.89 -22.87 11.50
C VAL A 459 20.54 -23.57 11.28
N THR A 460 19.46 -22.82 11.13
CA THR A 460 18.13 -23.36 10.80
C THR A 460 18.14 -24.07 9.44
N ALA A 461 18.76 -23.47 8.42
CA ALA A 461 18.86 -24.05 7.10
C ALA A 461 19.67 -25.36 7.10
N LEU A 462 20.76 -25.41 7.86
CA LEU A 462 21.59 -26.60 8.07
C LEU A 462 20.81 -27.70 8.80
N ALA A 463 20.15 -27.36 9.91
CA ALA A 463 19.34 -28.30 10.69
C ALA A 463 18.20 -28.91 9.86
N CYS A 464 17.58 -28.10 9.00
CA CYS A 464 16.51 -28.54 8.10
C CYS A 464 17.02 -29.19 6.81
N LYS A 465 18.34 -29.35 6.64
CA LYS A 465 18.98 -29.92 5.44
C LYS A 465 18.49 -29.26 4.14
N LYS A 466 18.42 -27.93 4.14
CA LYS A 466 18.03 -27.16 2.96
C LYS A 466 19.07 -27.28 1.85
N ASN A 467 18.62 -27.07 0.61
CA ASN A 467 19.54 -26.85 -0.51
C ASN A 467 20.16 -25.46 -0.37
N ILE A 468 21.36 -25.38 0.20
CA ILE A 468 22.08 -24.13 0.45
C ILE A 468 22.94 -23.79 -0.78
N VAL A 469 22.74 -22.60 -1.32
CA VAL A 469 23.48 -22.07 -2.48
C VAL A 469 24.16 -20.75 -2.08
N PRO A 470 25.46 -20.78 -1.75
CA PRO A 470 26.22 -19.55 -1.50
C PRO A 470 26.42 -18.75 -2.79
N VAL A 471 26.18 -17.44 -2.74
CA VAL A 471 26.48 -16.49 -3.82
C VAL A 471 27.53 -15.51 -3.32
N VAL A 472 28.69 -15.51 -3.96
CA VAL A 472 29.91 -14.87 -3.48
C VAL A 472 30.18 -13.58 -4.25
N ASP A 473 30.20 -12.44 -3.55
CA ASP A 473 30.52 -11.13 -4.11
C ASP A 473 31.60 -10.43 -3.27
N ASN A 474 32.82 -10.38 -3.80
CA ASN A 474 33.98 -9.78 -3.14
C ASN A 474 34.21 -10.29 -1.70
N PHE A 475 33.81 -11.52 -1.42
CA PHE A 475 33.92 -12.15 -0.11
C PHE A 475 35.15 -13.05 -0.01
N MET A 476 35.83 -12.94 1.13
CA MET A 476 36.98 -13.76 1.50
C MET A 476 36.53 -14.83 2.47
N TRP A 477 36.77 -16.10 2.13
CA TRP A 477 36.45 -17.22 3.01
C TRP A 477 37.28 -17.14 4.30
N PRO A 478 36.66 -17.16 5.48
CA PRO A 478 37.38 -17.10 6.74
C PRO A 478 37.93 -18.48 7.13
N GLU A 479 38.87 -18.49 8.08
CA GLU A 479 39.36 -19.72 8.69
C GLU A 479 38.22 -20.45 9.41
N PRO A 480 38.02 -21.77 9.22
CA PRO A 480 36.90 -22.50 9.83
C PRO A 480 36.80 -22.36 11.35
N THR A 481 37.94 -22.25 12.03
CA THR A 481 38.01 -22.10 13.50
C THR A 481 37.50 -20.75 13.99
N SER A 482 37.42 -19.74 13.12
CA SER A 482 36.89 -18.42 13.46
C SER A 482 35.36 -18.39 13.53
N LEU A 483 34.67 -19.37 12.94
CA LEU A 483 33.22 -19.49 12.96
C LEU A 483 32.72 -20.41 14.10
N PRO A 484 31.52 -20.14 14.65
CA PRO A 484 30.79 -21.05 15.53
C PRO A 484 30.63 -22.46 14.92
N GLU A 485 30.70 -23.50 15.75
CA GLU A 485 30.78 -24.90 15.29
C GLU A 485 29.57 -25.34 14.47
N ASP A 486 28.40 -24.83 14.82
CA ASP A 486 27.10 -25.06 14.19
C ASP A 486 26.97 -24.38 12.82
N MET A 487 27.73 -23.32 12.53
CA MET A 487 27.76 -22.67 11.22
C MET A 487 28.79 -23.26 10.28
N ARG A 488 29.92 -23.79 10.78
CA ARG A 488 31.05 -24.29 9.96
C ARG A 488 30.67 -25.17 8.77
N PRO A 489 29.65 -26.07 8.84
CA PRO A 489 29.26 -26.87 7.69
C PRO A 489 28.88 -26.06 6.44
N MET A 490 28.49 -24.79 6.58
CA MET A 490 28.19 -23.89 5.46
C MET A 490 29.38 -23.71 4.49
N LEU A 491 30.62 -23.85 4.99
CA LEU A 491 31.84 -23.69 4.19
C LEU A 491 32.04 -24.83 3.17
N ASN A 492 31.32 -25.94 3.33
CA ASN A 492 31.44 -27.12 2.46
C ASN A 492 30.52 -27.05 1.23
N PHE A 493 29.69 -26.00 1.10
CA PHE A 493 28.79 -25.84 -0.03
C PHE A 493 29.48 -25.10 -1.18
N ASN A 494 29.21 -25.53 -2.41
CA ASN A 494 29.79 -24.92 -3.61
C ASN A 494 29.20 -23.53 -3.86
N GLY A 495 30.03 -22.49 -3.73
CA GLY A 495 29.64 -21.11 -4.03
C GLY A 495 29.59 -20.80 -5.52
N ILE A 496 28.65 -19.94 -5.91
CA ILE A 496 28.53 -19.34 -7.24
C ILE A 496 29.08 -17.91 -7.16
N LYS A 497 29.84 -17.49 -8.18
CA LYS A 497 30.41 -16.15 -8.29
C LYS A 497 29.68 -15.32 -9.33
#